data_AF-A0A7C2VRE5-F1
#
_entry.id   AF-A0A7C2VRE5-F1
#
_cell.length_a   1.000
_cell.length_b   1.000
_cell.length_c   1.000
_cell.angle_alpha   90.00
_cell.angle_beta   90.00
_cell.angle_gamma   90.00
#
_symmetry.space_group_name_H-M   'P 1'
#
loop_
_entity.id
_entity.type
_entity.pdbx_description
1 polymer ?
#
loop_
_entity_poly.entity_id
_entity_poly.type
_entity_poly.pdbx_seq_one_letter_code
_entity_poly.pdbx_strand_id
1 'polypeptide(L)'
;RGRDEAWLLEHYGDLFRRDLVIEQKESIHGSLRDYGPAVRALTFYDGNSPRRLGWLARIRPGGAVLGWGDPTPSEEAFVRPASQLGLVTIPADYARNLSVLSAIQDRPRQKPAPAEPWPPGPYHYVTFLMSDGDNVQWLLNDFALDPRWYGSPVRGRFPMGWTVSPALAELAPSVLRRLYQDAAEGPGRDVFVAGVSGLGYFYPEVFPAYGPYLPHLTRALERADLHLVTIMGLSRVSLSSRWLDDLARSPAIAGFFYLNLHRYHQFDGQITWVQGKPVVAARENLWAPTTPAEVAARLNQRPVAPTRPEGYSLVNVHPWSRSLADVAEVVQRLAPHVRVVPPDVFIALIRQQVGPGERGLPLRPSGSR
;
A
#
# COMPACT_ATOMS: atom_id res chain seq x y z
N ARG A 1 -39.06 0.73 -8.39
CA ARG A 1 -39.71 2.04 -8.72
C ARG A 1 -39.31 2.54 -10.12
N GLY A 2 -39.01 1.67 -11.09
CA GLY A 2 -38.80 2.03 -12.51
C GLY A 2 -37.64 2.98 -12.82
N ARG A 3 -36.62 3.09 -11.96
CA ARG A 3 -35.47 4.01 -12.13
C ARG A 3 -34.18 3.25 -11.83
N ASP A 4 -33.14 3.55 -12.61
CA ASP A 4 -31.78 3.04 -12.48
C ASP A 4 -30.77 4.21 -12.44
N GLU A 5 -29.48 3.90 -12.42
CA GLU A 5 -28.39 4.88 -12.39
C GLU A 5 -28.27 5.67 -13.70
N ALA A 6 -28.72 5.11 -14.83
CA ALA A 6 -28.76 5.84 -16.10
C ALA A 6 -29.79 6.97 -16.03
N TRP A 7 -31.00 6.68 -15.52
CA TRP A 7 -32.03 7.69 -15.25
C TRP A 7 -31.51 8.76 -14.28
N LEU A 8 -30.81 8.35 -13.21
CA LEU A 8 -30.23 9.27 -12.22
C LEU A 8 -29.23 10.23 -12.85
N LEU A 9 -28.32 9.72 -13.70
CA LEU A 9 -27.32 10.53 -14.40
C LEU A 9 -27.91 11.48 -15.42
N GLU A 10 -28.96 11.05 -16.14
CA GLU A 10 -29.66 11.89 -17.11
C GLU A 10 -30.31 13.11 -16.43
N HIS A 11 -30.92 12.91 -15.26
CA HIS A 11 -31.73 13.95 -14.60
C HIS A 11 -30.93 14.79 -13.57
N TYR A 12 -29.89 14.22 -12.96
CA TYR A 12 -29.16 14.83 -11.85
C TYR A 12 -27.64 14.78 -12.02
N GLY A 13 -27.13 14.39 -13.19
CA GLY A 13 -25.70 14.15 -13.44
C GLY A 13 -24.77 15.30 -13.09
N ASP A 14 -25.25 16.55 -13.20
CA ASP A 14 -24.45 17.75 -12.90
C ASP A 14 -24.39 18.11 -11.41
N LEU A 15 -25.23 17.48 -10.58
CA LEU A 15 -25.18 17.65 -9.13
C LEU A 15 -24.10 16.79 -8.47
N PHE A 16 -23.63 15.75 -9.17
CA PHE A 16 -22.59 14.86 -8.67
C PHE A 16 -21.20 15.44 -8.88
N ARG A 17 -20.34 15.22 -7.90
CA ARG A 17 -18.91 15.51 -8.03
C ARG A 17 -18.28 14.66 -9.13
N ARG A 18 -17.16 15.14 -9.70
CA ARG A 18 -16.46 14.51 -10.82
C ARG A 18 -15.04 14.05 -10.49
N ASP A 19 -14.71 13.90 -9.22
CA ASP A 19 -13.40 13.47 -8.72
C ASP A 19 -13.50 12.22 -7.81
N LEU A 20 -14.72 11.78 -7.51
CA LEU A 20 -15.01 10.58 -6.72
C LEU A 20 -16.31 9.95 -7.23
N VAL A 21 -16.32 8.63 -7.33
CA VAL A 21 -17.52 7.83 -7.57
C VAL A 21 -17.57 6.64 -6.60
N ILE A 22 -18.77 6.15 -6.31
CA ILE A 22 -18.99 4.98 -5.46
C ILE A 22 -19.37 3.79 -6.34
N GLU A 23 -18.61 2.70 -6.25
CA GLU A 23 -18.91 1.42 -6.90
C GLU A 23 -19.37 0.40 -5.84
N GLN A 24 -20.68 0.16 -5.76
CA GLN A 24 -21.30 -0.54 -4.62
C GLN A 24 -22.43 -1.48 -5.07
N LYS A 25 -22.21 -2.79 -4.93
CA LYS A 25 -23.24 -3.82 -5.16
C LYS A 25 -24.54 -3.52 -4.41
N GLU A 26 -25.66 -3.65 -5.09
CA GLU A 26 -27.01 -3.39 -4.58
C GLU A 26 -27.38 -4.33 -3.43
N SER A 27 -26.84 -5.55 -3.46
CA SER A 27 -27.04 -6.58 -2.43
C SER A 27 -26.33 -6.29 -1.10
N ILE A 28 -25.34 -5.39 -1.08
CA ILE A 28 -24.64 -5.03 0.16
C ILE A 28 -25.38 -3.87 0.82
N HIS A 29 -26.11 -4.16 1.89
CA HIS A 29 -26.90 -3.16 2.60
C HIS A 29 -26.10 -2.51 3.76
N GLY A 30 -26.36 -1.22 4.01
CA GLY A 30 -25.82 -0.49 5.17
C GLY A 30 -24.37 0.00 5.08
N SER A 31 -23.46 -0.74 4.46
CA SER A 31 -22.06 -0.30 4.25
C SER A 31 -21.93 0.66 3.06
N LEU A 32 -21.04 1.65 3.19
CA LEU A 32 -20.69 2.71 2.23
C LEU A 32 -21.83 3.64 1.77
N ARG A 33 -23.09 3.22 1.93
CA ARG A 33 -24.30 3.93 1.50
C ARG A 33 -24.51 5.26 2.21
N ASP A 34 -23.91 5.44 3.38
CA ASP A 34 -23.93 6.70 4.12
C ASP A 34 -23.03 7.76 3.47
N TYR A 35 -21.92 7.35 2.85
CA TYR A 35 -20.90 8.28 2.36
C TYR A 35 -21.26 8.93 1.02
N GLY A 36 -21.77 8.16 0.06
CA GLY A 36 -22.13 8.66 -1.28
C GLY A 36 -23.01 9.92 -1.23
N PRO A 37 -24.16 9.89 -0.53
CA PRO A 37 -25.00 11.08 -0.31
C PRO A 37 -24.29 12.22 0.43
N ALA A 38 -23.49 11.91 1.45
CA ALA A 38 -22.80 12.92 2.26
C ALA A 38 -21.83 13.77 1.43
N VAL A 39 -21.21 13.18 0.41
CA VAL A 39 -20.24 13.87 -0.46
C VAL A 39 -20.76 14.13 -1.87
N ARG A 40 -22.04 13.86 -2.15
CA ARG A 40 -22.64 13.98 -3.49
C ARG A 40 -21.87 13.21 -4.57
N ALA A 41 -21.45 11.99 -4.26
CA ALA A 41 -20.86 11.07 -5.24
C ALA A 41 -21.95 10.19 -5.86
N LEU A 42 -21.86 9.99 -7.18
CA LEU A 42 -22.69 9.01 -7.86
C LEU A 42 -22.39 7.63 -7.27
N THR A 43 -23.43 6.85 -6.99
CA THR A 43 -23.31 5.44 -6.57
C THR A 43 -23.91 4.55 -7.64
N PHE A 44 -23.16 3.54 -8.07
CA PHE A 44 -23.60 2.60 -9.09
C PHE A 44 -23.02 1.20 -8.86
N TYR A 45 -23.60 0.20 -9.51
CA TYR A 45 -22.94 -1.07 -9.77
C TYR A 45 -23.44 -1.65 -11.10
N ASP A 46 -22.55 -2.13 -11.97
CA ASP A 46 -22.96 -2.72 -13.25
C ASP A 46 -21.96 -3.75 -13.78
N GLY A 47 -21.40 -4.55 -12.88
CA GLY A 47 -20.45 -5.61 -13.24
C GLY A 47 -19.25 -5.11 -14.06
N ASN A 48 -18.75 -5.94 -14.98
CA ASN A 48 -17.72 -5.55 -15.95
C ASN A 48 -18.30 -5.09 -17.30
N SER A 49 -19.37 -4.27 -17.28
CA SER A 49 -20.06 -3.83 -18.50
C SER A 49 -19.41 -2.61 -19.19
N PRO A 50 -19.76 -2.34 -20.47
CA PRO A 50 -19.43 -1.08 -21.13
C PRO A 50 -20.05 0.16 -20.46
N ARG A 51 -21.23 0.02 -19.84
CA ARG A 51 -21.92 1.12 -19.16
C ARG A 51 -21.17 1.55 -17.90
N ARG A 52 -20.61 0.60 -17.13
CA ARG A 52 -19.65 0.90 -16.05
C ARG A 52 -18.52 1.80 -16.52
N LEU A 53 -17.87 1.46 -17.64
CA LEU A 53 -16.77 2.27 -18.19
C LEU A 53 -17.24 3.66 -18.59
N GLY A 54 -18.43 3.78 -19.19
CA GLY A 54 -19.05 5.07 -19.50
C GLY A 54 -19.28 5.94 -18.26
N TRP A 55 -19.66 5.34 -17.13
CA TRP A 55 -19.82 6.06 -15.86
C TRP A 55 -18.48 6.47 -15.26
N LEU A 56 -17.50 5.57 -15.25
CA LEU A 56 -16.14 5.87 -14.78
C LEU A 56 -15.48 6.99 -15.61
N ALA A 57 -15.67 7.00 -16.93
CA ALA A 57 -15.10 8.01 -17.82
C ALA A 57 -15.62 9.44 -17.55
N ARG A 58 -16.70 9.61 -16.75
CA ARG A 58 -17.19 10.92 -16.30
C ARG A 58 -16.36 11.48 -15.14
N ILE A 59 -15.58 10.64 -14.47
CA ILE A 59 -14.69 11.03 -13.38
C ILE A 59 -13.38 11.55 -13.98
N ARG A 60 -12.92 12.69 -13.45
CA ARG A 60 -11.70 13.35 -13.88
C ARG A 60 -10.51 12.42 -13.62
N PRO A 61 -9.55 12.32 -14.55
CA PRO A 61 -8.31 11.60 -14.32
C PRO A 61 -7.60 12.09 -13.05
N GLY A 62 -7.07 11.17 -12.26
CA GLY A 62 -6.56 11.39 -10.90
C GLY A 62 -7.63 11.23 -9.80
N GLY A 63 -8.89 11.02 -10.16
CA GLY A 63 -9.99 10.76 -9.23
C GLY A 63 -10.02 9.32 -8.68
N ALA A 64 -10.96 9.07 -7.77
CA ALA A 64 -11.08 7.80 -7.06
C ALA A 64 -12.41 7.08 -7.32
N VAL A 65 -12.36 5.75 -7.30
CA VAL A 65 -13.50 4.83 -7.23
C VAL A 65 -13.49 4.23 -5.83
N LEU A 66 -14.41 4.65 -4.98
CA LEU A 66 -14.54 4.13 -3.61
C LEU A 66 -15.57 3.00 -3.60
N GLY A 67 -15.23 1.86 -3.02
CA GLY A 67 -16.04 0.64 -3.07
C GLY A 67 -15.32 -0.49 -3.79
N TRP A 68 -16.07 -1.43 -4.36
CA TRP A 68 -15.51 -2.62 -4.98
C TRP A 68 -16.33 -3.06 -6.19
N GLY A 69 -15.62 -3.31 -7.30
CA GLY A 69 -16.24 -3.73 -8.55
C GLY A 69 -16.51 -5.23 -8.62
N ASP A 70 -16.66 -5.74 -9.85
CA ASP A 70 -16.84 -7.16 -10.10
C ASP A 70 -15.49 -7.87 -10.29
N PRO A 71 -15.04 -8.68 -9.33
CA PRO A 71 -13.76 -9.39 -9.42
C PRO A 71 -13.83 -10.64 -10.30
N THR A 72 -14.84 -10.78 -11.16
CA THR A 72 -15.00 -11.94 -12.05
C THR A 72 -14.45 -11.64 -13.45
N PRO A 73 -13.49 -12.43 -13.99
CA PRO A 73 -12.90 -13.65 -13.42
C PRO A 73 -11.74 -13.41 -12.45
N SER A 74 -11.22 -12.18 -12.37
CA SER A 74 -10.23 -11.75 -11.38
C SER A 74 -10.39 -10.27 -11.05
N GLU A 75 -9.74 -9.77 -10.00
CA GLU A 75 -9.74 -8.34 -9.66
C GLU A 75 -9.23 -7.45 -10.80
N GLU A 76 -8.31 -7.98 -11.63
CA GLU A 76 -7.83 -7.27 -12.80
C GLU A 76 -8.96 -6.86 -13.75
N ALA A 77 -10.06 -7.61 -13.79
CA ALA A 77 -11.18 -7.35 -14.69
C ALA A 77 -11.79 -5.96 -14.50
N PHE A 78 -11.80 -5.44 -13.27
CA PHE A 78 -12.38 -4.13 -12.98
C PHE A 78 -11.33 -3.06 -12.60
N VAL A 79 -10.21 -3.47 -11.96
CA VAL A 79 -9.12 -2.55 -11.56
C VAL A 79 -8.33 -2.06 -12.77
N ARG A 80 -8.05 -2.92 -13.76
CA ARG A 80 -7.26 -2.52 -14.95
C ARG A 80 -7.99 -1.48 -15.80
N PRO A 81 -9.27 -1.64 -16.15
CA PRO A 81 -9.99 -0.61 -16.90
C PRO A 81 -10.12 0.72 -16.14
N ALA A 82 -10.32 0.68 -14.82
CA ALA A 82 -10.33 1.91 -14.01
C ALA A 82 -8.96 2.60 -14.02
N SER A 83 -7.88 1.83 -13.91
CA SER A 83 -6.50 2.33 -14.00
C SER A 83 -6.23 3.00 -15.34
N GLN A 84 -6.71 2.41 -16.46
CA GLN A 84 -6.57 2.96 -17.81
C GLN A 84 -7.32 4.29 -18.01
N LEU A 85 -8.38 4.53 -17.25
CA LEU A 85 -9.08 5.82 -17.20
C LEU A 85 -8.38 6.84 -16.28
N GLY A 86 -7.28 6.46 -15.64
CA GLY A 86 -6.57 7.31 -14.69
C GLY A 86 -7.27 7.41 -13.34
N LEU A 87 -8.03 6.39 -12.94
CA LEU A 87 -8.71 6.33 -11.65
C LEU A 87 -8.03 5.34 -10.71
N VAL A 88 -8.08 5.62 -9.41
CA VAL A 88 -7.61 4.71 -8.36
C VAL A 88 -8.78 4.08 -7.61
N THR A 89 -8.70 2.80 -7.29
CA THR A 89 -9.74 2.10 -6.52
C THR A 89 -9.42 2.16 -5.04
N ILE A 90 -10.39 2.47 -4.18
CA ILE A 90 -10.24 2.41 -2.73
C ILE A 90 -11.26 1.37 -2.22
N PRO A 91 -10.82 0.16 -1.83
CA PRO A 91 -11.72 -0.90 -1.38
C PRO A 91 -12.46 -0.48 -0.10
N ALA A 92 -13.77 -0.28 -0.20
CA ALA A 92 -14.59 0.23 0.89
C ALA A 92 -16.05 -0.25 0.86
N ASP A 93 -16.39 -1.27 0.06
CA ASP A 93 -17.77 -1.70 -0.14
C ASP A 93 -18.43 -2.28 1.13
N TYR A 94 -17.60 -2.69 2.09
CA TYR A 94 -18.02 -3.07 3.44
C TYR A 94 -17.62 -2.07 4.53
N ALA A 95 -17.12 -0.89 4.18
CA ALA A 95 -16.79 0.16 5.13
C ALA A 95 -18.07 0.78 5.72
N ARG A 96 -18.08 1.05 7.02
CA ARG A 96 -19.24 1.62 7.73
C ARG A 96 -18.91 2.98 8.31
N ASN A 97 -19.94 3.82 8.45
CA ASN A 97 -19.90 5.10 9.16
C ASN A 97 -18.93 6.12 8.55
N LEU A 98 -18.56 6.01 7.28
CA LEU A 98 -17.60 6.92 6.65
C LEU A 98 -18.08 8.37 6.64
N SER A 99 -19.39 8.61 6.54
CA SER A 99 -19.97 9.97 6.62
C SER A 99 -19.69 10.65 7.98
N VAL A 100 -19.65 9.86 9.05
CA VAL A 100 -19.37 10.34 10.42
C VAL A 100 -17.86 10.36 10.67
N LEU A 101 -17.15 9.29 10.32
CA LEU A 101 -15.72 9.16 10.56
C LEU A 101 -14.91 10.21 9.80
N SER A 102 -15.28 10.51 8.55
CA SER A 102 -14.61 11.54 7.73
C SER A 102 -14.85 12.97 8.21
N ALA A 103 -15.89 13.21 9.01
CA ALA A 103 -16.16 14.53 9.59
C ALA A 103 -15.18 14.88 10.72
N ILE A 104 -14.49 13.89 11.30
CA ILE A 104 -13.54 14.09 12.39
C ILE A 104 -12.29 14.79 11.85
N GLN A 105 -11.95 15.94 12.42
CA GLN A 105 -10.72 16.66 12.10
C GLN A 105 -9.57 16.14 12.97
N ASP A 106 -8.65 15.41 12.36
CA ASP A 106 -7.50 14.83 13.04
C ASP A 106 -6.30 14.77 12.09
N ARG A 107 -5.08 14.76 12.65
CA ARG A 107 -3.82 14.64 11.91
C ARG A 107 -2.99 13.54 12.56
N PRO A 108 -3.25 12.27 12.19
CA PRO A 108 -2.51 11.13 12.71
C PRO A 108 -1.01 11.31 12.49
N ARG A 109 -0.20 10.89 13.46
CA ARG A 109 1.25 10.83 13.36
C ARG A 109 1.73 9.46 13.81
N GLN A 110 2.57 8.82 13.01
CA GLN A 110 3.24 7.61 13.40
C GLN A 110 4.17 7.91 14.57
N LYS A 111 4.45 6.88 15.37
CA LYS A 111 5.46 6.99 16.42
C LYS A 111 6.83 7.19 15.75
N PRO A 112 7.64 8.15 16.22
CA PRO A 112 8.91 8.47 15.59
C PRO A 112 9.88 7.29 15.70
N ALA A 113 10.77 7.17 14.71
CA ALA A 113 11.91 6.27 14.82
C ALA A 113 12.82 6.72 16.00
N PRO A 114 13.42 5.77 16.75
CA PRO A 114 14.42 6.08 17.78
C PRO A 114 15.63 6.84 17.21
N ALA A 115 16.20 7.75 18.02
CA ALA A 115 17.21 8.71 17.58
C ALA A 115 18.55 8.11 17.10
N GLU A 116 19.04 6.99 17.65
CA GLU A 116 20.05 6.09 17.05
C GLU A 116 20.49 4.96 18.04
N PRO A 117 21.09 3.83 17.57
CA PRO A 117 21.00 3.29 16.21
C PRO A 117 20.53 1.82 16.21
N TRP A 118 20.03 1.38 15.06
CA TRP A 118 20.29 0.02 14.61
C TRP A 118 21.62 0.08 13.85
N PRO A 119 22.78 0.03 14.54
CA PRO A 119 24.04 0.23 13.87
C PRO A 119 24.21 -0.87 12.81
N PRO A 120 24.67 -0.52 11.61
CA PRO A 120 25.05 -1.51 10.62
C PRO A 120 26.02 -2.51 11.25
N GLY A 121 25.64 -3.78 11.23
CA GLY A 121 26.47 -4.91 11.63
C GLY A 121 26.53 -5.99 10.55
N PRO A 122 27.29 -7.07 10.79
CA PRO A 122 27.45 -8.18 9.87
C PRO A 122 26.22 -9.10 9.92
N TYR A 123 25.09 -8.59 9.43
CA TYR A 123 23.82 -9.31 9.37
C TYR A 123 23.28 -9.40 7.95
N HIS A 124 22.45 -10.40 7.73
CA HIS A 124 21.41 -10.37 6.71
C HIS A 124 20.16 -9.71 7.29
N TYR A 125 19.71 -8.60 6.73
CA TYR A 125 18.56 -7.85 7.25
C TYR A 125 17.25 -8.34 6.66
N VAL A 126 16.24 -8.52 7.51
CA VAL A 126 14.90 -8.94 7.13
C VAL A 126 13.90 -7.90 7.62
N THR A 127 12.94 -7.53 6.78
CA THR A 127 11.74 -6.82 7.22
C THR A 127 10.50 -7.61 6.80
N PHE A 128 9.53 -7.71 7.69
CA PHE A 128 8.22 -8.27 7.38
C PHE A 128 7.24 -7.14 7.09
N LEU A 129 6.37 -7.33 6.10
CA LEU A 129 5.34 -6.37 5.73
C LEU A 129 4.04 -7.12 5.45
N MET A 130 2.98 -6.85 6.23
CA MET A 130 1.65 -7.38 5.97
C MET A 130 0.97 -6.61 4.83
N SER A 131 0.49 -7.33 3.82
CA SER A 131 -0.19 -6.78 2.65
C SER A 131 -1.66 -6.42 2.90
N ASP A 132 -2.36 -6.01 1.84
CA ASP A 132 -3.81 -5.74 1.76
C ASP A 132 -4.31 -4.56 2.61
N GLY A 133 -3.41 -3.74 3.14
CA GLY A 133 -3.75 -2.54 3.89
C GLY A 133 -4.31 -1.40 3.05
N ASP A 134 -4.29 -1.49 1.72
CA ASP A 134 -5.08 -0.60 0.86
C ASP A 134 -6.59 -0.79 1.07
N ASN A 135 -7.00 -1.95 1.58
CA ASN A 135 -8.39 -2.29 1.89
C ASN A 135 -8.91 -1.54 3.13
N VAL A 136 -9.59 -0.42 2.89
CA VAL A 136 -10.13 0.44 3.95
C VAL A 136 -11.14 -0.31 4.81
N GLN A 137 -11.98 -1.17 4.25
CA GLN A 137 -12.96 -1.89 5.08
C GLN A 137 -12.30 -2.89 6.02
N TRP A 138 -11.16 -3.47 5.66
CA TRP A 138 -10.43 -4.36 6.55
C TRP A 138 -9.88 -3.58 7.76
N LEU A 139 -9.27 -2.43 7.50
CA LEU A 139 -8.71 -1.55 8.53
C LEU A 139 -9.77 -0.98 9.49
N LEU A 140 -10.98 -0.72 8.99
CA LEU A 140 -12.08 -0.17 9.79
C LEU A 140 -12.85 -1.21 10.60
N ASN A 141 -12.84 -2.46 10.15
CA ASN A 141 -13.57 -3.55 10.79
C ASN A 141 -12.62 -4.36 11.69
N ASP A 142 -12.20 -5.54 11.24
CA ASP A 142 -11.61 -6.54 12.14
C ASP A 142 -10.10 -6.35 12.37
N PHE A 143 -9.40 -5.61 11.50
CA PHE A 143 -7.93 -5.53 11.50
C PHE A 143 -7.34 -5.26 12.89
N ALA A 144 -7.85 -4.24 13.58
CA ALA A 144 -7.30 -3.77 14.85
C ALA A 144 -7.49 -4.75 16.01
N LEU A 145 -8.48 -5.64 15.92
CA LEU A 145 -8.96 -6.48 17.02
C LEU A 145 -8.73 -7.98 16.79
N ASP A 146 -8.60 -8.41 15.54
CA ASP A 146 -8.44 -9.82 15.21
C ASP A 146 -7.08 -10.36 15.71
N PRO A 147 -7.08 -11.48 16.46
CA PRO A 147 -5.86 -12.04 17.06
C PRO A 147 -4.86 -12.59 16.04
N ARG A 148 -5.24 -12.72 14.76
CA ARG A 148 -4.34 -13.10 13.67
C ARG A 148 -3.39 -11.98 13.28
N TRP A 149 -3.80 -10.72 13.43
CA TRP A 149 -3.11 -9.56 12.85
C TRP A 149 -2.74 -8.53 13.92
N TYR A 150 -3.29 -7.32 13.85
CA TYR A 150 -2.96 -6.22 14.74
C TYR A 150 -3.37 -6.55 16.18
N GLY A 151 -4.51 -7.20 16.40
CA GLY A 151 -4.95 -7.65 17.73
C GLY A 151 -4.16 -8.83 18.33
N SER A 152 -3.09 -9.30 17.67
CA SER A 152 -2.38 -10.51 18.08
C SER A 152 -1.63 -10.38 19.41
N PRO A 153 -1.70 -11.38 20.32
CA PRO A 153 -0.97 -11.35 21.59
C PRO A 153 0.55 -11.48 21.45
N VAL A 154 1.05 -11.80 20.25
CA VAL A 154 2.50 -11.83 19.97
C VAL A 154 3.00 -10.56 19.29
N ARG A 155 2.13 -9.59 18.97
CA ARG A 155 2.53 -8.27 18.46
C ARG A 155 3.44 -7.57 19.47
N GLY A 156 4.47 -6.90 18.99
CA GLY A 156 5.47 -6.24 19.83
C GLY A 156 6.62 -7.14 20.30
N ARG A 157 6.63 -8.44 19.94
CA ARG A 157 7.77 -9.35 20.22
C ARG A 157 8.87 -9.29 19.16
N PHE A 158 8.54 -8.79 17.97
CA PHE A 158 9.45 -8.64 16.83
C PHE A 158 8.98 -7.47 15.96
N PRO A 159 9.88 -6.82 15.19
CA PRO A 159 9.50 -5.74 14.30
C PRO A 159 8.48 -6.17 13.25
N MET A 160 7.49 -5.32 12.98
CA MET A 160 6.47 -5.61 11.98
C MET A 160 6.09 -4.38 11.16
N GLY A 161 5.99 -4.57 9.84
CA GLY A 161 5.43 -3.60 8.93
C GLY A 161 3.96 -3.89 8.64
N TRP A 162 3.15 -2.84 8.57
CA TRP A 162 1.73 -2.92 8.21
C TRP A 162 1.46 -1.99 7.03
N THR A 163 0.94 -2.53 5.93
CA THR A 163 0.34 -1.64 4.93
C THR A 163 -0.93 -1.01 5.49
N VAL A 164 -1.19 0.25 5.15
CA VAL A 164 -2.43 0.98 5.45
C VAL A 164 -2.78 1.94 4.31
N SER A 165 -4.06 2.23 4.14
CA SER A 165 -4.53 3.13 3.09
C SER A 165 -4.30 4.60 3.50
N PRO A 166 -3.55 5.41 2.72
CA PRO A 166 -3.44 6.85 2.97
C PRO A 166 -4.78 7.57 2.96
N ALA A 167 -5.78 7.00 2.25
CA ALA A 167 -7.13 7.54 2.21
C ALA A 167 -7.79 7.60 3.60
N LEU A 168 -7.37 6.78 4.58
CA LEU A 168 -7.87 6.86 5.95
C LEU A 168 -7.65 8.23 6.60
N ALA A 169 -6.64 9.00 6.19
CA ALA A 169 -6.43 10.36 6.70
C ALA A 169 -7.54 11.36 6.30
N GLU A 170 -8.41 10.96 5.36
CA GLU A 170 -9.63 11.70 5.00
C GLU A 170 -10.89 10.91 5.35
N LEU A 171 -10.91 9.59 5.15
CA LEU A 171 -12.09 8.75 5.35
C LEU A 171 -12.38 8.44 6.82
N ALA A 172 -11.35 8.25 7.65
CA ALA A 172 -11.49 7.91 9.06
C ALA A 172 -10.21 8.22 9.85
N PRO A 173 -9.82 9.50 9.97
CA PRO A 173 -8.53 9.85 10.53
C PRO A 173 -8.42 9.48 12.02
N SER A 174 -9.53 9.40 12.75
CA SER A 174 -9.55 8.90 14.13
C SER A 174 -9.15 7.43 14.26
N VAL A 175 -9.48 6.59 13.25
CA VAL A 175 -9.08 5.18 13.23
C VAL A 175 -7.60 5.06 12.94
N LEU A 176 -7.09 5.82 11.96
CA LEU A 176 -5.65 5.85 11.68
C LEU A 176 -4.85 6.34 12.89
N ARG A 177 -5.31 7.39 13.59
CA ARG A 177 -4.70 7.82 14.86
C ARG A 177 -4.71 6.69 15.89
N ARG A 178 -5.81 5.95 16.04
CA ARG A 178 -5.90 4.84 17.00
C ARG A 178 -4.88 3.75 16.69
N LEU A 179 -4.73 3.37 15.41
CA LEU A 179 -3.69 2.43 14.99
C LEU A 179 -2.29 2.95 15.38
N TYR A 180 -2.00 4.23 15.15
CA TYR A 180 -0.69 4.78 15.52
C TYR A 180 -0.44 4.85 17.02
N GLN A 181 -1.47 5.12 17.82
CA GLN A 181 -1.36 5.14 19.28
C GLN A 181 -1.09 3.74 19.85
N ASP A 182 -1.75 2.73 19.29
CA ASP A 182 -1.65 1.33 19.72
C ASP A 182 -0.41 0.60 19.19
N ALA A 183 0.36 1.26 18.31
CA ALA A 183 1.57 0.72 17.70
C ALA A 183 2.59 0.28 18.75
N ALA A 184 3.10 -0.94 18.61
CA ALA A 184 4.19 -1.44 19.44
C ALA A 184 5.45 -0.58 19.24
N GLU A 185 6.23 -0.45 20.30
CA GLU A 185 7.48 0.33 20.34
C GLU A 185 8.67 -0.55 20.73
N GLY A 186 9.86 0.03 20.81
CA GLY A 186 11.06 -0.68 21.23
C GLY A 186 11.52 -1.74 20.22
N PRO A 187 12.04 -2.90 20.68
CA PRO A 187 12.59 -3.94 19.81
C PRO A 187 11.59 -4.60 18.88
N GLY A 188 10.29 -4.56 19.20
CA GLY A 188 9.22 -5.13 18.39
C GLY A 188 8.35 -4.10 17.68
N ARG A 189 8.93 -2.94 17.32
CA ARG A 189 8.21 -1.78 16.82
C ARG A 189 7.34 -2.08 15.59
N ASP A 190 6.14 -1.53 15.58
CA ASP A 190 5.26 -1.46 14.41
C ASP A 190 5.58 -0.23 13.56
N VAL A 191 5.59 -0.40 12.23
CA VAL A 191 5.76 0.70 11.26
C VAL A 191 4.71 0.59 10.18
N PHE A 192 4.11 1.71 9.80
CA PHE A 192 3.07 1.76 8.80
C PHE A 192 3.59 2.27 7.45
N VAL A 193 3.13 1.62 6.39
CA VAL A 193 3.54 1.82 5.00
C VAL A 193 2.27 2.04 4.17
N ALA A 194 2.29 2.93 3.18
CA ALA A 194 1.15 3.08 2.28
C ALA A 194 0.92 1.77 1.48
N GLY A 195 -0.33 1.29 1.47
CA GLY A 195 -0.75 0.12 0.72
C GLY A 195 -0.65 0.28 -0.80
N VAL A 196 -0.90 -0.82 -1.52
CA VAL A 196 -0.78 -0.85 -2.98
C VAL A 196 -1.85 0.02 -3.64
N SER A 197 -1.54 0.92 -4.57
CA SER A 197 -0.24 1.37 -5.08
C SER A 197 0.00 2.86 -4.76
N GLY A 198 -0.27 3.27 -3.51
CA GLY A 198 -0.27 4.67 -3.07
C GLY A 198 -1.60 5.07 -2.44
N LEU A 199 -2.29 6.06 -3.01
CA LEU A 199 -3.57 6.56 -2.47
C LEU A 199 -4.70 5.52 -2.56
N GLY A 200 -4.62 4.62 -3.52
CA GLY A 200 -5.54 3.52 -3.71
C GLY A 200 -4.91 2.46 -4.62
N TYR A 201 -5.67 1.39 -4.87
CA TYR A 201 -5.29 0.27 -5.72
C TYR A 201 -5.50 0.60 -7.20
N PHE A 202 -4.39 0.58 -7.95
CA PHE A 202 -4.34 0.71 -9.40
C PHE A 202 -3.07 0.05 -9.92
N TYR A 203 -3.00 -0.15 -11.23
CA TYR A 203 -1.81 -0.67 -11.91
C TYR A 203 -1.01 0.49 -12.54
N PRO A 204 0.15 0.85 -11.96
CA PRO A 204 0.92 2.01 -12.39
C PRO A 204 1.30 2.00 -13.87
N GLU A 205 1.56 0.82 -14.45
CA GLU A 205 1.99 0.66 -15.83
C GLU A 205 0.96 1.11 -16.86
N VAL A 206 -0.33 1.06 -16.53
CA VAL A 206 -1.43 1.42 -17.43
C VAL A 206 -2.13 2.71 -17.00
N PHE A 207 -1.60 3.41 -16.00
CA PHE A 207 -2.20 4.62 -15.43
C PHE A 207 -1.68 5.87 -16.16
N PRO A 208 -2.50 6.61 -16.91
CA PRO A 208 -2.03 7.75 -17.69
C PRO A 208 -1.94 9.06 -16.88
N ALA A 209 -2.55 9.12 -15.70
CA ALA A 209 -2.96 10.37 -15.05
C ALA A 209 -2.04 10.83 -13.91
N TYR A 210 -0.74 10.57 -13.99
CA TYR A 210 0.21 10.93 -12.92
C TYR A 210 0.24 12.43 -12.60
N GLY A 211 0.06 13.29 -13.61
CA GLY A 211 0.03 14.75 -13.43
C GLY A 211 -1.01 15.21 -12.39
N PRO A 212 -2.32 14.97 -12.62
CA PRO A 212 -3.36 15.30 -11.65
C PRO A 212 -3.32 14.42 -10.39
N TYR A 213 -2.83 13.18 -10.48
CA TYR A 213 -2.79 12.26 -9.33
C TYR A 213 -1.74 12.62 -8.27
N LEU A 214 -0.54 13.05 -8.68
CA LEU A 214 0.61 13.22 -7.78
C LEU A 214 0.37 14.22 -6.62
N PRO A 215 -0.31 15.37 -6.81
CA PRO A 215 -0.67 16.26 -5.71
C PRO A 215 -1.62 15.62 -4.69
N HIS A 216 -2.57 14.80 -5.14
CA HIS A 216 -3.49 14.07 -4.26
C HIS A 216 -2.75 13.02 -3.44
N LEU A 217 -1.87 12.23 -4.10
CA LEU A 217 -1.02 11.26 -3.41
C LEU A 217 -0.15 11.94 -2.35
N THR A 218 0.55 13.02 -2.71
CA THR A 218 1.47 13.72 -1.81
C THR A 218 0.75 14.23 -0.57
N ARG A 219 -0.40 14.89 -0.76
CA ARG A 219 -1.24 15.38 0.34
C ARG A 219 -1.71 14.24 1.25
N ALA A 220 -2.16 13.13 0.67
CA ALA A 220 -2.66 12.01 1.45
C ALA A 220 -1.56 11.36 2.29
N LEU A 221 -0.37 11.18 1.71
CA LEU A 221 0.81 10.66 2.43
C LEU A 221 1.22 11.59 3.58
N GLU A 222 1.28 12.90 3.36
CA GLU A 222 1.62 13.88 4.41
C GLU A 222 0.56 13.95 5.52
N ARG A 223 -0.72 13.85 5.17
CA ARG A 223 -1.81 13.82 6.16
C ARG A 223 -1.82 12.54 6.96
N ALA A 224 -1.52 11.41 6.32
CA ALA A 224 -1.42 10.10 6.93
C ALA A 224 -0.09 9.87 7.66
N ASP A 225 0.91 10.73 7.49
CA ASP A 225 2.27 10.51 8.02
C ASP A 225 2.92 9.22 7.50
N LEU A 226 2.73 8.94 6.21
CA LEU A 226 3.25 7.76 5.52
C LEU A 226 4.37 8.15 4.56
N HIS A 227 5.57 7.59 4.77
CA HIS A 227 6.76 7.91 3.96
C HIS A 227 7.26 6.76 3.10
N LEU A 228 6.79 5.54 3.34
CA LEU A 228 7.10 4.38 2.52
C LEU A 228 5.85 3.96 1.77
N VAL A 229 6.00 3.54 0.51
CA VAL A 229 4.88 3.16 -0.35
C VAL A 229 5.10 1.77 -0.93
N THR A 230 4.13 0.89 -0.77
CA THR A 230 4.09 -0.40 -1.47
C THR A 230 3.43 -0.21 -2.83
N ILE A 231 4.01 -0.79 -3.87
CA ILE A 231 3.49 -0.76 -5.22
C ILE A 231 3.18 -2.17 -5.69
N MET A 232 1.98 -2.36 -6.26
CA MET A 232 1.64 -3.54 -7.05
C MET A 232 1.88 -3.23 -8.52
N GLY A 233 2.94 -3.81 -9.09
CA GLY A 233 3.27 -3.62 -10.50
C GLY A 233 2.99 -4.86 -11.35
N LEU A 234 2.88 -4.61 -12.65
CA LEU A 234 2.72 -5.59 -13.73
C LEU A 234 4.05 -5.93 -14.41
N SER A 235 5.13 -5.20 -14.10
CA SER A 235 6.44 -5.40 -14.75
C SER A 235 6.90 -6.85 -14.68
N ARG A 236 7.26 -7.41 -15.84
CA ARG A 236 7.75 -8.79 -15.97
C ARG A 236 9.26 -8.92 -16.02
N VAL A 237 9.95 -7.85 -16.43
CA VAL A 237 11.38 -7.91 -16.79
C VAL A 237 12.24 -6.97 -15.94
N SER A 238 11.77 -5.76 -15.66
CA SER A 238 12.57 -4.73 -14.98
C SER A 238 11.74 -3.91 -14.02
N LEU A 239 12.36 -3.52 -12.91
CA LEU A 239 11.85 -2.53 -11.96
C LEU A 239 12.11 -1.10 -12.40
N SER A 240 12.81 -0.85 -13.50
CA SER A 240 13.01 0.51 -14.04
C SER A 240 11.86 0.89 -14.96
N SER A 241 11.22 2.03 -14.70
CA SER A 241 10.09 2.51 -15.50
C SER A 241 9.81 4.00 -15.29
N ARG A 242 9.26 4.65 -16.34
CA ARG A 242 8.88 6.07 -16.29
C ARG A 242 7.82 6.37 -15.23
N TRP A 243 6.91 5.44 -14.97
CA TRP A 243 5.85 5.65 -13.98
C TRP A 243 6.40 5.67 -12.54
N LEU A 244 7.50 4.95 -12.26
CA LEU A 244 8.19 5.08 -10.98
C LEU A 244 8.83 6.44 -10.83
N ASP A 245 9.42 6.99 -11.90
CA ASP A 245 9.90 8.38 -11.88
C ASP A 245 8.76 9.35 -11.58
N ASP A 246 7.58 9.11 -12.15
CA ASP A 246 6.40 9.94 -11.92
C ASP A 246 5.95 9.94 -10.45
N LEU A 247 5.92 8.77 -9.79
CA LEU A 247 5.61 8.64 -8.36
C LEU A 247 6.72 9.21 -7.47
N ALA A 248 7.98 8.95 -7.81
CA ALA A 248 9.14 9.35 -7.04
C ALA A 248 9.30 10.88 -6.93
N ARG A 249 8.64 11.67 -7.79
CA ARG A 249 8.58 13.13 -7.65
C ARG A 249 7.88 13.61 -6.38
N SER A 250 7.04 12.80 -5.74
CA SER A 250 6.42 13.20 -4.46
C SER A 250 7.48 13.32 -3.37
N PRO A 251 7.67 14.49 -2.73
CA PRO A 251 8.65 14.66 -1.67
C PRO A 251 8.31 13.85 -0.41
N ALA A 252 7.04 13.49 -0.21
CA ALA A 252 6.57 12.71 0.92
C ALA A 252 7.12 11.27 0.92
N ILE A 253 7.50 10.74 -0.24
CA ILE A 253 7.96 9.36 -0.40
C ILE A 253 9.47 9.28 -0.16
N ALA A 254 9.88 8.47 0.80
CA ALA A 254 11.26 8.11 1.09
C ALA A 254 11.72 6.85 0.33
N GLY A 255 10.84 5.87 0.12
CA GLY A 255 11.22 4.65 -0.57
C GLY A 255 10.01 3.81 -0.94
N PHE A 256 10.26 2.82 -1.78
CA PHE A 256 9.24 1.94 -2.31
C PHE A 256 9.50 0.48 -1.93
N PHE A 257 8.45 -0.22 -1.57
CA PHE A 257 8.40 -1.68 -1.63
C PHE A 257 7.66 -2.09 -2.89
N TYR A 258 8.09 -3.16 -3.54
CA TYR A 258 7.52 -3.60 -4.80
C TYR A 258 7.07 -5.06 -4.74
N LEU A 259 5.82 -5.29 -5.14
CA LEU A 259 5.19 -6.59 -5.32
C LEU A 259 4.80 -6.73 -6.80
N ASN A 260 5.16 -7.84 -7.45
CA ASN A 260 4.59 -8.16 -8.76
C ASN A 260 3.24 -8.85 -8.57
N LEU A 261 2.21 -8.38 -9.27
CA LEU A 261 0.82 -8.86 -9.15
C LEU A 261 0.67 -10.39 -9.25
N HIS A 262 1.35 -11.02 -10.21
CA HIS A 262 1.20 -12.45 -10.47
C HIS A 262 2.10 -13.32 -9.58
N ARG A 263 3.22 -12.75 -9.10
CA ARG A 263 4.15 -13.41 -8.18
C ARG A 263 4.88 -12.37 -7.35
N TYR A 264 4.44 -12.12 -6.13
CA TYR A 264 4.90 -10.98 -5.31
C TYR A 264 6.43 -10.86 -5.22
N HIS A 265 7.12 -11.99 -5.05
CA HIS A 265 8.59 -12.07 -4.92
C HIS A 265 9.32 -12.35 -6.26
N GLN A 266 8.70 -12.06 -7.40
CA GLN A 266 9.25 -12.38 -8.73
C GLN A 266 10.67 -11.85 -8.96
N PHE A 267 10.99 -10.69 -8.41
CA PHE A 267 12.27 -10.01 -8.60
C PHE A 267 13.34 -10.40 -7.56
N ASP A 268 13.10 -11.44 -6.73
CA ASP A 268 14.05 -12.01 -5.76
C ASP A 268 14.88 -10.94 -5.00
N GLY A 269 14.19 -9.96 -4.41
CA GLY A 269 14.84 -8.95 -3.58
C GLY A 269 15.75 -7.96 -4.32
N GLN A 270 15.56 -7.78 -5.64
CA GLN A 270 16.24 -6.69 -6.37
C GLN A 270 16.00 -5.34 -5.69
N ILE A 271 17.06 -4.54 -5.62
CA ILE A 271 17.02 -3.16 -5.17
C ILE A 271 17.48 -2.28 -6.32
N THR A 272 16.62 -1.36 -6.74
CA THR A 272 16.94 -0.30 -7.71
C THR A 272 16.69 1.07 -7.08
N TRP A 273 17.02 2.13 -7.81
CA TRP A 273 16.95 3.50 -7.33
C TRP A 273 16.23 4.39 -8.34
N VAL A 274 15.33 5.22 -7.83
CA VAL A 274 14.57 6.19 -8.63
C VAL A 274 14.63 7.54 -7.92
N GLN A 275 15.19 8.56 -8.58
CA GLN A 275 15.40 9.90 -7.99
C GLN A 275 16.02 9.86 -6.57
N GLY A 276 17.02 9.00 -6.37
CA GLY A 276 17.69 8.83 -5.07
C GLY A 276 16.88 8.08 -4.01
N LYS A 277 15.75 7.47 -4.36
CA LYS A 277 14.89 6.68 -3.47
C LYS A 277 15.00 5.19 -3.81
N PRO A 278 15.21 4.29 -2.82
CA PRO A 278 15.31 2.87 -3.09
C PRO A 278 13.92 2.31 -3.44
N VAL A 279 13.91 1.37 -4.39
CA VAL A 279 12.79 0.51 -4.73
C VAL A 279 13.22 -0.92 -4.43
N VAL A 280 12.58 -1.55 -3.44
CA VAL A 280 12.96 -2.87 -2.93
C VAL A 280 11.88 -3.88 -3.26
N ALA A 281 12.20 -4.85 -4.11
CA ALA A 281 11.28 -5.94 -4.43
C ALA A 281 11.17 -6.93 -3.28
N ALA A 282 10.02 -7.59 -3.14
CA ALA A 282 9.92 -8.73 -2.24
C ALA A 282 10.90 -9.83 -2.65
N ARG A 283 11.59 -10.40 -1.66
CA ARG A 283 12.46 -11.56 -1.83
C ARG A 283 11.76 -12.85 -1.44
N GLU A 284 10.92 -12.78 -0.42
CA GLU A 284 10.17 -13.91 0.09
C GLU A 284 8.68 -13.55 0.22
N ASN A 285 7.85 -14.60 0.19
CA ASN A 285 6.41 -14.46 0.35
C ASN A 285 5.92 -15.53 1.33
N LEU A 286 5.45 -15.08 2.50
CA LEU A 286 4.74 -15.92 3.45
C LEU A 286 3.26 -15.89 3.08
N TRP A 287 2.88 -16.81 2.18
CA TRP A 287 1.53 -16.99 1.66
C TRP A 287 1.35 -18.48 1.39
N ALA A 288 0.25 -19.07 1.85
CA ALA A 288 -0.11 -20.45 1.51
C ALA A 288 0.10 -20.79 0.01
N PRO A 289 0.71 -21.94 -0.31
CA PRO A 289 1.04 -23.03 0.61
C PRO A 289 2.37 -22.86 1.37
N THR A 290 3.19 -21.84 1.06
CA THR A 290 4.53 -21.67 1.65
C THR A 290 4.47 -21.51 3.17
N THR A 291 5.16 -22.39 3.89
CA THR A 291 5.16 -22.49 5.36
C THR A 291 6.18 -21.56 6.03
N PRO A 292 5.99 -21.23 7.32
CA PRO A 292 6.99 -20.49 8.10
C PRO A 292 8.38 -21.12 8.10
N ALA A 293 8.44 -22.45 8.25
CA ALA A 293 9.70 -23.20 8.28
C ALA A 293 10.47 -23.08 6.95
N GLU A 294 9.78 -23.13 5.81
CA GLU A 294 10.39 -22.95 4.49
C GLU A 294 10.93 -21.53 4.28
N VAL A 295 10.20 -20.50 4.73
CA VAL A 295 10.68 -19.11 4.67
C VAL A 295 11.92 -18.94 5.54
N ALA A 296 11.90 -19.42 6.79
CA ALA A 296 13.05 -19.35 7.69
C ALA A 296 14.27 -20.09 7.11
N ALA A 297 14.09 -21.28 6.54
CA ALA A 297 15.16 -22.05 5.93
C ALA A 297 15.82 -21.30 4.76
N ARG A 298 15.03 -20.65 3.89
CA ARG A 298 15.57 -19.84 2.79
C ARG A 298 16.27 -18.57 3.28
N LEU A 299 15.73 -17.90 4.30
CA LEU A 299 16.36 -16.72 4.90
C LEU A 299 17.70 -17.06 5.56
N ASN A 300 17.80 -18.21 6.23
CA ASN A 300 19.02 -18.69 6.88
C ASN A 300 20.15 -19.06 5.89
N GLN A 301 19.84 -19.20 4.60
CA GLN A 301 20.81 -19.46 3.54
C GLN A 301 21.27 -18.17 2.84
N ARG A 302 20.67 -17.01 3.17
CA ARG A 302 21.03 -15.74 2.51
C ARG A 302 22.36 -15.20 3.08
N PRO A 303 23.16 -14.51 2.24
CA PRO A 303 24.48 -14.06 2.66
C PRO A 303 24.40 -12.89 3.64
N VAL A 304 25.38 -12.83 4.53
CA VAL A 304 25.72 -11.62 5.28
C VAL A 304 26.45 -10.66 4.34
N ALA A 305 25.69 -9.75 3.72
CA ALA A 305 26.22 -8.79 2.75
C ALA A 305 25.59 -7.40 2.95
N PRO A 306 25.80 -6.74 4.10
CA PRO A 306 25.07 -5.52 4.47
C PRO A 306 25.29 -4.33 3.51
N THR A 307 26.36 -4.36 2.70
CA THR A 307 26.67 -3.33 1.69
C THR A 307 26.16 -3.66 0.29
N ARG A 308 25.41 -4.77 0.12
CA ARG A 308 24.87 -5.19 -1.18
C ARG A 308 23.39 -5.59 -1.08
N PRO A 309 22.63 -5.55 -2.20
CA PRO A 309 21.23 -5.95 -2.19
C PRO A 309 20.95 -7.38 -1.68
N GLU A 310 21.90 -8.31 -1.84
CA GLU A 310 21.77 -9.69 -1.37
C GLU A 310 21.75 -9.82 0.15
N GLY A 311 22.18 -8.79 0.88
CA GLY A 311 22.10 -8.72 2.35
C GLY A 311 20.72 -8.32 2.89
N TYR A 312 19.71 -8.16 2.03
CA TYR A 312 18.40 -7.64 2.40
C TYR A 312 17.25 -8.50 1.86
N SER A 313 16.27 -8.79 2.72
CA SER A 313 15.05 -9.52 2.38
C SER A 313 13.80 -8.76 2.86
N LEU A 314 13.01 -8.28 1.91
CA LEU A 314 11.60 -7.97 2.17
C LEU A 314 10.79 -9.27 2.12
N VAL A 315 10.06 -9.56 3.19
CA VAL A 315 9.14 -10.69 3.27
C VAL A 315 7.71 -10.15 3.27
N ASN A 316 6.95 -10.46 2.23
CA ASN A 316 5.51 -10.21 2.22
C ASN A 316 4.80 -11.19 3.17
N VAL A 317 3.82 -10.72 3.94
CA VAL A 317 2.97 -11.54 4.80
C VAL A 317 1.52 -11.39 4.34
N HIS A 318 0.94 -12.46 3.78
CA HIS A 318 -0.42 -12.42 3.24
C HIS A 318 -1.47 -12.65 4.36
N PRO A 319 -2.33 -11.65 4.67
CA PRO A 319 -3.17 -11.66 5.87
C PRO A 319 -4.25 -12.75 5.86
N TRP A 320 -4.71 -13.19 4.69
CA TRP A 320 -5.82 -14.13 4.61
C TRP A 320 -5.41 -15.59 4.81
N SER A 321 -4.11 -15.90 4.72
CA SER A 321 -3.59 -17.25 4.92
C SER A 321 -2.53 -17.36 6.01
N ARG A 322 -2.15 -16.23 6.62
CA ARG A 322 -1.09 -16.14 7.62
C ARG A 322 -1.46 -15.19 8.75
N SER A 323 -0.82 -15.41 9.88
CA SER A 323 -1.00 -14.68 11.13
C SER A 323 0.35 -14.21 11.70
N LEU A 324 0.29 -13.39 12.74
CA LEU A 324 1.49 -13.03 13.50
C LEU A 324 2.12 -14.22 14.23
N ALA A 325 1.38 -15.29 14.50
CA ALA A 325 1.95 -16.52 15.01
C ALA A 325 2.84 -17.21 13.96
N ASP A 326 2.43 -17.20 12.69
CA ASP A 326 3.28 -17.70 11.58
C ASP A 326 4.57 -16.87 11.48
N VAL A 327 4.49 -15.54 11.58
CA VAL A 327 5.68 -14.67 11.56
C VAL A 327 6.57 -14.95 12.77
N ALA A 328 5.99 -15.10 13.96
CA ALA A 328 6.73 -15.45 15.18
C ALA A 328 7.49 -16.78 15.02
N GLU A 329 6.88 -17.78 14.37
CA GLU A 329 7.52 -19.04 14.06
C GLU A 329 8.71 -18.85 13.10
N VAL A 330 8.58 -18.02 12.05
CA VAL A 330 9.72 -17.68 11.19
C VAL A 330 10.85 -17.10 12.04
N VAL A 331 10.55 -16.08 12.85
CA VAL A 331 11.54 -15.36 13.69
C VAL A 331 12.26 -16.31 14.65
N GLN A 332 11.55 -17.24 15.29
CA GLN A 332 12.14 -18.22 16.22
C GLN A 332 13.11 -19.20 15.54
N ARG A 333 12.97 -19.41 14.22
CA ARG A 333 13.80 -20.34 13.43
C ARG A 333 14.95 -19.63 12.72
N LEU A 334 15.07 -18.30 12.83
CA LEU A 334 16.14 -17.55 12.17
C LEU A 334 17.50 -17.82 12.81
N ALA A 335 18.51 -17.96 11.97
CA ALA A 335 19.89 -18.12 12.39
C ALA A 335 20.43 -16.81 13.01
N PRO A 336 21.45 -16.86 13.89
CA PRO A 336 21.96 -15.67 14.59
C PRO A 336 22.45 -14.52 13.70
N HIS A 337 22.80 -14.82 12.44
CA HIS A 337 23.27 -13.82 11.47
C HIS A 337 22.11 -13.11 10.72
N VAL A 338 20.86 -13.54 10.92
CA VAL A 338 19.69 -12.91 10.32
C VAL A 338 19.04 -11.98 11.34
N ARG A 339 18.96 -10.69 11.00
CA ARG A 339 18.41 -9.65 11.89
C ARG A 339 17.12 -9.08 11.33
N VAL A 340 16.04 -9.25 12.07
CA VAL A 340 14.75 -8.63 11.76
C VAL A 340 14.79 -7.16 12.19
N VAL A 341 14.39 -6.27 11.30
CA VAL A 341 14.36 -4.82 11.51
C VAL A 341 13.01 -4.24 11.06
N PRO A 342 12.57 -3.10 11.62
CA PRO A 342 11.39 -2.40 11.13
C PRO A 342 11.57 -1.86 9.69
N PRO A 343 10.49 -1.70 8.90
CA PRO A 343 10.56 -1.25 7.49
C PRO A 343 11.31 0.07 7.22
N ASP A 344 11.16 1.06 8.08
CA ASP A 344 11.87 2.35 7.98
C ASP A 344 13.37 2.21 8.24
N VAL A 345 13.77 1.39 9.23
CA VAL A 345 15.17 1.02 9.49
C VAL A 345 15.74 0.24 8.32
N PHE A 346 14.97 -0.71 7.76
CA PHE A 346 15.37 -1.49 6.59
C PHE A 346 15.73 -0.57 5.40
N ILE A 347 14.87 0.40 5.09
CA ILE A 347 15.12 1.39 4.02
C ILE A 347 16.29 2.32 4.37
N ALA A 348 16.43 2.74 5.63
CA ALA A 348 17.56 3.56 6.08
C ALA A 348 18.90 2.84 5.92
N LEU A 349 18.98 1.55 6.30
CA LEU A 349 20.17 0.71 6.13
C LEU A 349 20.54 0.57 4.65
N ILE A 350 19.57 0.31 3.77
CA ILE A 350 19.80 0.24 2.31
C ILE A 350 20.38 1.56 1.80
N ARG A 351 19.86 2.70 2.24
CA ARG A 351 20.37 4.03 1.87
C ARG A 351 21.79 4.27 2.35
N GLN A 352 22.09 3.89 3.58
CA GLN A 352 23.40 4.13 4.19
C GLN A 352 24.47 3.18 3.65
N GLN A 353 24.14 1.91 3.44
CA GLN A 353 25.12 0.84 3.20
C GLN A 353 25.22 0.41 1.74
N VAL A 354 24.13 0.50 0.97
CA VAL A 354 24.11 0.11 -0.44
C VAL A 354 24.24 1.34 -1.33
N GLY A 355 23.42 2.37 -1.06
CA GLY A 355 23.40 3.62 -1.82
C GLY A 355 23.01 3.46 -3.31
N PRO A 356 22.75 4.57 -4.02
CA PRO A 356 22.37 4.54 -5.43
C PRO A 356 23.46 4.07 -6.40
N GLY A 357 24.71 3.88 -5.94
CA GLY A 357 25.89 3.78 -6.81
C GLY A 357 26.09 5.04 -7.66
N GLU A 358 27.21 5.14 -8.39
CA GLU A 358 27.53 6.29 -9.25
C GLU A 358 26.49 6.53 -10.38
N ARG A 359 25.59 5.57 -10.65
CA ARG A 359 24.56 5.65 -11.71
C ARG A 359 23.24 6.28 -11.28
N GLY A 360 23.03 6.57 -9.99
CA GLY A 360 21.77 7.16 -9.48
C GLY A 360 21.86 8.62 -9.06
N LEU A 361 23.00 9.29 -9.30
CA LEU A 361 23.09 10.75 -9.16
C LEU A 361 22.59 11.40 -10.46
N PRO A 362 21.68 12.39 -10.40
CA PRO A 362 21.44 13.23 -11.57
C PRO A 362 22.79 13.82 -12.00
N LEU A 363 23.13 13.65 -13.28
CA LEU A 363 24.27 14.33 -13.89
C LEU A 363 24.17 15.81 -13.51
N ARG A 364 25.15 16.31 -12.75
CA ARG A 364 25.26 17.73 -12.43
C ARG A 364 25.22 18.49 -13.77
N PRO A 365 24.42 19.56 -13.90
CA PRO A 365 24.54 20.40 -15.08
C PRO A 365 25.98 20.91 -15.11
N SER A 366 26.69 20.62 -16.20
CA SER A 366 28.01 21.18 -16.44
C SER A 366 27.84 22.70 -16.46
N GLY A 367 28.31 23.32 -15.37
CA GLY A 367 28.34 24.76 -15.23
C GLY A 367 29.09 25.36 -16.41
N SER A 368 28.44 26.33 -17.05
CA SER A 368 29.06 27.29 -17.95
C SER A 368 30.27 27.94 -17.29
N ARG A 369 31.42 27.84 -17.94
CA ARG A 369 32.45 28.88 -17.92
C ARG A 369 32.76 29.27 -19.34
#